data_AF-A0A7S0F6H3-F1
#
_entry.id   AF-A0A7S0F6H3-F1
#
_cell.length_a   1.000
_cell.length_b   1.000
_cell.length_c   1.000
_cell.angle_alpha   90.00
_cell.angle_beta   90.00
_cell.angle_gamma   90.00
#
_symmetry.space_group_name_H-M   'P 1'
#
loop_
_entity.id
_entity.type
_entity.pdbx_description
1 polymer ?
#
loop_
_entity_poly.entity_id
_entity_poly.type
_entity_poly.pdbx_seq_one_letter_code
_entity_poly.pdbx_strand_id
1 'polypeptide(L)'
;RYDMTFGKKRSLGRLAAALLVGLIIATVLINGFVGIFFLGGLDAHIASSPRMAGGGMTSYAYQHQRQRQEGGDDEDHGAIPTTSPTVYVMPKQESSVDSAGFVHIGKTGGSTISTMIRNGCSSFAAGPCRNITNESPVSKLVEHYYHVTDFWRLPESKHKSFIVSVRDPFDRTVSALLYHHPENAKAYDLKLGRKHAHFGPLVYGTCFPTLEAFAQLLYGNASTTCNYPYSQGSIVVDDCEALACAAIHGRARFFSHMFFNYRNILGTKLPMQRQPTVYVIRQERFWEDWKHLNQLLLRSEDAAKDKKGSGGVRGDYDVNDDERRYKVERNVTGIRVAVTRDVSTDGRRKICLALKTEYEAYFKLLQYATNIHDVEMEQCVQVASRKCPILDIESMV
;
A
#
# COMPACT_ATOMS: atom_id res chain seq x y z
N ARG A 1 -22.93 15.45 -62.32
CA ARG A 1 -23.09 16.60 -63.25
C ARG A 1 -23.21 17.86 -62.40
N TYR A 2 -22.17 18.71 -62.47
CA TYR A 2 -22.08 20.18 -62.28
C TYR A 2 -23.02 20.89 -61.28
N ASP A 3 -22.62 21.93 -60.53
CA ASP A 3 -21.32 22.52 -60.18
C ASP A 3 -21.55 23.56 -59.06
N MET A 4 -20.43 24.00 -58.49
CA MET A 4 -20.14 25.01 -57.48
C MET A 4 -20.98 26.30 -57.45
N THR A 5 -21.08 26.92 -56.25
CA THR A 5 -20.66 28.32 -56.08
C THR A 5 -20.02 28.60 -54.72
N PHE A 6 -18.92 29.36 -54.82
CA PHE A 6 -17.97 29.83 -53.82
C PHE A 6 -18.46 31.11 -53.12
N GLY A 7 -18.10 31.31 -51.84
CA GLY A 7 -18.47 32.52 -51.09
C GLY A 7 -17.55 32.89 -49.91
N LYS A 8 -16.34 33.37 -50.23
CA LYS A 8 -15.59 34.49 -49.58
C LYS A 8 -15.25 34.47 -48.06
N LYS A 9 -13.96 34.22 -47.78
CA LYS A 9 -13.21 34.69 -46.59
C LYS A 9 -13.04 36.22 -46.58
N ARG A 10 -13.06 36.87 -45.41
CA ARG A 10 -12.13 37.96 -45.02
C ARG A 10 -12.20 38.35 -43.53
N SER A 11 -11.01 38.33 -42.91
CA SER A 11 -10.47 39.20 -41.84
C SER A 11 -11.18 39.33 -40.49
N LEU A 12 -10.70 38.58 -39.50
CA LEU A 12 -10.70 39.03 -38.09
C LEU A 12 -9.39 38.61 -37.41
N GLY A 13 -8.27 39.10 -37.94
CA GLY A 13 -6.92 38.77 -37.47
C GLY A 13 -6.10 40.02 -37.25
N ARG A 14 -6.58 40.99 -36.45
CA ARG A 14 -5.80 42.16 -35.98
C ARG A 14 -6.24 42.73 -34.62
N LEU A 15 -7.02 42.01 -33.80
CA LEU A 15 -7.40 42.48 -32.45
C LEU A 15 -6.77 41.70 -31.28
N ALA A 16 -6.14 40.54 -31.53
CA ALA A 16 -5.58 39.70 -30.46
C ALA A 16 -4.12 40.04 -30.06
N ALA A 17 -3.42 40.90 -30.82
CA ALA A 17 -2.02 41.24 -30.55
C ALA A 17 -1.84 42.48 -29.65
N ALA A 18 -2.89 43.29 -29.45
CA ALA A 18 -2.82 44.50 -28.61
C ALA A 18 -3.11 44.23 -27.12
N LEU A 19 -3.78 43.12 -26.79
CA LEU A 19 -4.10 42.74 -25.41
C LEU A 19 -2.96 41.99 -24.70
N LEU A 20 -1.98 41.44 -25.43
CA LEU A 20 -0.87 40.68 -24.84
C LEU A 20 0.31 41.57 -24.40
N VAL A 21 0.46 42.77 -24.98
CA VAL A 21 1.54 43.71 -24.62
C VAL A 21 1.17 44.57 -23.39
N GLY A 22 -0.13 44.79 -23.15
CA GLY A 22 -0.61 45.53 -21.98
C GLY A 22 -0.49 44.78 -20.65
N LEU A 23 -0.49 43.44 -20.65
CA LEU A 23 -0.41 42.65 -19.41
C LEU A 23 1.01 42.44 -18.89
N ILE A 24 2.04 42.62 -19.73
CA ILE A 24 3.45 42.40 -19.34
C ILE A 24 4.04 43.64 -18.64
N ILE A 25 3.49 44.83 -18.87
CA ILE A 25 3.97 46.08 -18.24
C ILE A 25 3.40 46.25 -16.82
N ALA A 26 2.26 45.63 -16.49
CA ALA A 26 1.65 45.71 -15.16
C ALA A 26 2.38 44.85 -14.10
N THR A 27 3.05 43.77 -14.50
CA THR A 27 3.70 42.84 -13.55
C THR A 27 5.10 43.30 -13.12
N VAL A 28 5.72 44.24 -13.84
CA VAL A 28 7.07 44.76 -13.54
C VAL A 28 7.05 45.90 -12.52
N LEU A 29 5.88 46.49 -12.22
CA LEU A 29 5.75 47.64 -11.31
C LEU A 29 5.31 47.30 -9.87
N ILE A 30 5.08 46.02 -9.53
CA ILE A 30 4.61 45.62 -8.18
C ILE A 30 5.71 44.98 -7.31
N ASN A 31 6.89 44.63 -7.86
CA ASN A 31 7.93 43.89 -7.12
C ASN A 31 9.23 44.68 -6.83
N GLY A 32 9.16 46.00 -6.70
CA GLY A 32 10.30 46.81 -6.24
C GLY A 32 9.90 47.64 -5.02
N PHE A 33 10.70 47.59 -3.94
CA PHE A 33 10.45 48.05 -2.55
C PHE A 33 9.75 46.96 -1.71
N VAL A 34 10.38 46.32 -0.72
CA VAL A 34 11.07 46.90 0.45
C VAL A 34 12.14 45.92 0.95
N GLY A 35 13.31 46.46 1.28
CA GLY A 35 14.36 45.74 1.99
C GLY A 35 14.48 46.16 3.47
N ILE A 36 15.14 45.26 4.22
CA ILE A 36 16.03 45.50 5.37
C ILE A 36 15.35 45.90 6.71
N PHE A 37 15.43 44.99 7.69
CA PHE A 37 16.07 45.15 9.03
C PHE A 37 15.59 44.03 9.97
N PHE A 38 16.49 43.17 10.47
CA PHE A 38 16.82 43.06 11.91
C PHE A 38 17.89 41.98 12.16
N LEU A 39 18.89 42.39 12.94
CA LEU A 39 19.99 41.61 13.52
C LEU A 39 19.56 40.91 14.82
N GLY A 40 20.28 39.84 15.16
CA GLY A 40 20.31 39.18 16.48
C GLY A 40 19.85 37.73 16.40
N GLY A 41 20.56 36.70 16.85
CA GLY A 41 21.71 36.59 17.73
C GLY A 41 21.50 35.34 18.59
N LEU A 42 22.55 34.51 18.77
CA LEU A 42 22.68 33.41 19.76
C LEU A 42 21.65 32.24 19.62
N ASP A 43 21.89 30.97 19.93
CA ASP A 43 22.91 30.31 20.73
C ASP A 43 23.11 28.87 20.24
N ALA A 44 24.34 28.38 20.40
CA ALA A 44 24.65 26.96 20.33
C ALA A 44 24.17 26.26 21.62
N HIS A 45 23.41 25.18 21.49
CA HIS A 45 23.28 24.21 22.58
C HIS A 45 23.37 22.78 22.05
N ILE A 46 24.56 22.22 22.27
CA ILE A 46 24.84 20.79 22.36
C ILE A 46 24.08 20.27 23.59
N ALA A 47 23.15 19.33 23.39
CA ALA A 47 22.54 18.57 24.47
C ALA A 47 22.79 17.08 24.23
N SER A 48 23.71 16.57 25.04
CA SER A 48 24.00 15.16 25.30
C SER A 48 22.74 14.38 25.68
N SER A 49 22.48 13.28 24.98
CA SER A 49 21.42 12.33 25.31
C SER A 49 21.87 11.38 26.43
N PRO A 50 21.10 11.20 27.53
CA PRO A 50 21.47 10.29 28.60
C PRO A 50 21.17 8.83 28.24
N ARG A 51 22.14 7.96 28.55
CA ARG A 51 22.00 6.50 28.58
C ARG A 51 20.90 6.12 29.58
N MET A 52 19.82 5.53 29.08
CA MET A 52 18.87 4.77 29.92
C MET A 52 19.30 3.31 29.94
N ALA A 53 19.55 2.82 31.16
CA ALA A 53 19.92 1.46 31.49
C ALA A 53 18.77 0.48 31.19
N GLY A 54 19.14 -0.76 30.88
CA GLY A 54 18.25 -1.79 30.35
C GLY A 54 17.27 -2.38 31.36
N GLY A 55 16.04 -2.55 30.92
CA GLY A 55 15.08 -3.52 31.45
C GLY A 55 14.79 -4.54 30.35
N GLY A 56 15.33 -5.75 30.48
CA GLY A 56 15.04 -6.86 29.58
C GLY A 56 13.64 -7.38 29.83
N MET A 57 12.71 -7.10 28.92
CA MET A 57 11.43 -7.79 28.83
C MET A 57 11.42 -8.64 27.56
N THR A 58 11.48 -9.95 27.76
CA THR A 58 11.53 -10.96 26.70
C THR A 58 10.16 -11.10 26.02
N SER A 59 10.05 -10.64 24.78
CA SER A 59 8.89 -10.79 23.90
C SER A 59 8.80 -12.19 23.26
N TYR A 60 8.61 -13.24 24.07
CA TYR A 60 8.48 -14.62 23.56
C TYR A 60 7.11 -14.95 22.95
N ALA A 61 6.04 -14.26 23.34
CA ALA A 61 4.68 -14.56 22.87
C ALA A 61 4.41 -14.12 21.42
N TYR A 62 5.13 -13.11 20.92
CA TYR A 62 4.89 -12.50 19.61
C TYR A 62 5.56 -13.26 18.43
N GLN A 63 6.68 -13.94 18.68
CA GLN A 63 7.40 -14.72 17.65
C GLN A 63 6.60 -15.93 17.13
N HIS A 64 5.78 -16.56 17.97
CA HIS A 64 5.13 -17.83 17.60
C HIS A 64 3.96 -17.68 16.63
N GLN A 65 3.26 -16.54 16.63
CA GLN A 65 2.05 -16.35 15.81
C GLN A 65 2.38 -15.89 14.38
N ARG A 66 3.51 -15.18 14.20
CA ARG A 66 3.99 -14.71 12.90
C ARG A 66 4.55 -15.85 12.02
N GLN A 67 5.17 -16.85 12.65
CA GLN A 67 5.78 -17.99 11.95
C GLN A 67 4.78 -18.90 11.21
N ARG A 68 3.48 -18.90 11.57
CA ARG A 68 2.47 -19.72 10.89
C ARG A 68 1.80 -19.05 9.69
N GLN A 69 1.81 -17.72 9.60
CA GLN A 69 1.09 -17.00 8.52
C GLN A 69 1.97 -16.64 7.32
N GLU A 70 3.27 -16.47 7.50
CA GLU A 70 4.17 -15.95 6.44
C GLU A 70 5.08 -17.02 5.81
N GLY A 71 5.08 -18.26 6.34
CA GLY A 71 5.87 -19.38 5.80
C GLY A 71 5.29 -20.08 4.57
N GLY A 72 4.16 -19.60 4.03
CA GLY A 72 3.41 -20.23 2.93
C GLY A 72 3.68 -19.66 1.53
N ASP A 73 4.53 -18.63 1.40
CA ASP A 73 4.79 -17.98 0.10
C ASP A 73 5.66 -18.81 -0.87
N ASP A 74 6.14 -19.99 -0.43
CA ASP A 74 7.00 -20.90 -1.19
C ASP A 74 6.31 -22.24 -1.55
N GLU A 75 5.02 -22.23 -1.86
CA GLU A 75 4.47 -23.31 -2.70
C GLU A 75 4.91 -23.09 -4.16
N ASP A 76 6.21 -23.30 -4.38
CA ASP A 76 6.69 -23.77 -5.65
C ASP A 76 6.10 -25.17 -5.84
N HIS A 77 5.25 -25.37 -6.84
CA HIS A 77 4.77 -26.69 -7.27
C HIS A 77 5.91 -27.52 -7.92
N GLY A 78 7.14 -27.39 -7.38
CA GLY A 78 8.30 -28.16 -7.76
C GLY A 78 7.99 -29.63 -7.62
N ALA A 79 8.20 -30.36 -8.72
CA ALA A 79 7.90 -31.76 -8.94
C ALA A 79 8.04 -32.63 -7.67
N ILE A 80 6.89 -32.92 -7.04
CA ILE A 80 6.75 -33.91 -5.98
C ILE A 80 6.88 -35.30 -6.63
N PRO A 81 7.55 -36.27 -5.99
CA PRO A 81 7.55 -37.67 -6.45
C PRO A 81 6.13 -38.14 -6.70
N THR A 82 5.92 -38.86 -7.80
CA THR A 82 4.63 -39.30 -8.36
C THR A 82 3.85 -40.28 -7.48
N THR A 83 3.50 -39.89 -6.26
CA THR A 83 2.35 -40.42 -5.54
C THR A 83 1.17 -39.55 -5.94
N SER A 84 0.19 -40.12 -6.63
CA SER A 84 -0.98 -39.42 -7.18
C SER A 84 -1.45 -38.32 -6.22
N PRO A 85 -1.39 -37.03 -6.61
CA PRO A 85 -1.81 -35.96 -5.74
C PRO A 85 -3.27 -36.21 -5.42
N THR A 86 -3.56 -36.36 -4.14
CA THR A 86 -4.93 -36.22 -3.65
C THR A 86 -5.32 -34.81 -4.06
N VAL A 87 -6.16 -34.71 -5.11
CA VAL A 87 -6.68 -33.43 -5.57
C VAL A 87 -7.41 -32.85 -4.37
N TYR A 88 -6.77 -31.92 -3.67
CA TYR A 88 -7.40 -31.20 -2.58
C TYR A 88 -8.47 -30.33 -3.23
N VAL A 89 -9.69 -30.86 -3.28
CA VAL A 89 -10.85 -30.11 -3.75
C VAL A 89 -11.12 -29.07 -2.68
N MET A 90 -10.64 -27.84 -2.94
CA MET A 90 -10.92 -26.72 -2.06
C MET A 90 -12.44 -26.57 -1.90
N PRO A 91 -12.95 -26.45 -0.67
CA PRO A 91 -14.38 -26.27 -0.46
C PRO A 91 -14.84 -25.02 -1.20
N LYS A 92 -16.00 -25.14 -1.88
CA LYS A 92 -16.64 -24.04 -2.57
C LYS A 92 -16.86 -22.91 -1.56
N GLN A 93 -16.40 -21.72 -1.90
CA GLN A 93 -16.51 -20.56 -1.03
C GLN A 93 -17.94 -20.03 -1.10
N GLU A 94 -18.82 -20.54 -0.23
CA GLU A 94 -20.17 -19.99 -0.05
C GLU A 94 -20.07 -18.77 0.83
N SER A 95 -19.96 -17.59 0.22
CA SER A 95 -20.05 -16.33 0.96
C SER A 95 -21.50 -15.89 1.09
N SER A 96 -21.86 -15.38 2.26
CA SER A 96 -23.15 -14.73 2.42
C SER A 96 -23.19 -13.47 1.56
N VAL A 97 -24.38 -13.14 1.05
CA VAL A 97 -24.57 -11.98 0.17
C VAL A 97 -24.19 -10.67 0.87
N ASP A 98 -24.23 -10.65 2.20
CA ASP A 98 -23.99 -9.47 3.03
C ASP A 98 -22.58 -9.45 3.66
N SER A 99 -21.66 -10.32 3.24
CA SER A 99 -20.29 -10.36 3.78
C SER A 99 -19.27 -9.53 3.00
N ALA A 100 -18.14 -9.25 3.65
CA ALA A 100 -16.99 -8.59 3.04
C ALA A 100 -15.77 -9.51 2.93
N GLY A 101 -14.97 -9.27 1.90
CA GLY A 101 -13.60 -9.77 1.78
C GLY A 101 -12.59 -8.73 2.26
N PHE A 102 -11.66 -9.11 3.12
CA PHE A 102 -10.52 -8.25 3.46
C PHE A 102 -9.34 -8.54 2.53
N VAL A 103 -8.85 -7.53 1.82
CA VAL A 103 -7.76 -7.64 0.84
C VAL A 103 -6.48 -7.06 1.43
N HIS A 104 -5.55 -7.94 1.83
CA HIS A 104 -4.26 -7.54 2.39
C HIS A 104 -3.21 -7.40 1.28
N ILE A 105 -2.96 -6.15 0.87
CA ILE A 105 -1.84 -5.82 -0.01
C ILE A 105 -0.54 -5.77 0.81
N GLY A 106 0.53 -6.39 0.31
CA GLY A 106 1.81 -6.45 1.02
C GLY A 106 2.27 -5.09 1.54
N LYS A 107 2.69 -5.07 2.82
CA LYS A 107 3.26 -3.90 3.53
C LYS A 107 2.31 -2.72 3.77
N THR A 108 0.99 -2.94 3.70
CA THR A 108 -0.03 -1.92 3.98
C THR A 108 -0.72 -2.07 5.35
N GLY A 109 -0.13 -2.86 6.26
CA GLY A 109 -0.66 -3.04 7.61
C GLY A 109 -1.69 -4.16 7.76
N GLY A 110 -1.92 -4.96 6.72
CA GLY A 110 -2.92 -6.03 6.78
C GLY A 110 -2.57 -7.12 7.80
N SER A 111 -1.30 -7.39 8.10
CA SER A 111 -0.94 -8.27 9.23
C SER A 111 -1.36 -7.69 10.59
N THR A 112 -1.52 -6.37 10.73
CA THR A 112 -2.13 -5.74 11.93
C THR A 112 -3.63 -5.94 11.94
N ILE A 113 -4.28 -5.75 10.80
CA ILE A 113 -5.74 -5.86 10.70
C ILE A 113 -6.18 -7.32 10.85
N SER A 114 -5.39 -8.26 10.36
CA SER A 114 -5.68 -9.69 10.45
C SER A 114 -5.85 -10.13 11.91
N THR A 115 -5.07 -9.59 12.84
CA THR A 115 -5.18 -9.92 14.27
C THR A 115 -6.42 -9.30 14.92
N MET A 116 -7.07 -8.32 14.28
CA MET A 116 -8.33 -7.69 14.71
C MET A 116 -9.58 -8.34 14.10
N ILE A 117 -9.41 -9.32 13.20
CA ILE A 117 -10.50 -9.96 12.47
C ILE A 117 -10.52 -11.45 12.80
N ARG A 118 -11.69 -12.00 13.15
CA ARG A 118 -11.86 -13.42 13.53
C ARG A 118 -11.42 -14.40 12.44
N ASN A 119 -11.57 -13.97 11.18
CA ASN A 119 -11.20 -14.68 9.96
C ASN A 119 -9.90 -14.13 9.34
N GLY A 120 -9.04 -13.47 10.11
CA GLY A 120 -7.76 -12.88 9.65
C GLY A 120 -6.61 -13.89 9.50
N CYS A 121 -6.91 -15.08 8.99
CA CYS A 121 -5.95 -16.14 8.68
C CYS A 121 -5.97 -16.41 7.16
N SER A 122 -4.90 -17.05 6.67
CA SER A 122 -4.86 -17.47 5.26
C SER A 122 -6.04 -18.39 4.93
N SER A 123 -6.44 -18.40 3.65
CA SER A 123 -7.64 -19.10 3.20
C SER A 123 -7.61 -20.64 3.35
N PHE A 124 -6.47 -21.19 3.77
CA PHE A 124 -6.27 -22.61 4.08
C PHE A 124 -6.58 -22.97 5.54
N ALA A 125 -6.76 -21.99 6.42
CA ALA A 125 -7.18 -22.24 7.80
C ALA A 125 -8.70 -22.43 7.88
N ALA A 126 -9.16 -23.45 8.60
CA ALA A 126 -10.58 -23.59 8.93
C ALA A 126 -11.04 -22.38 9.77
N GLY A 127 -12.15 -21.75 9.37
CA GLY A 127 -12.72 -20.59 10.05
C GLY A 127 -13.77 -20.95 11.12
N PRO A 128 -14.02 -20.08 12.12
CA PRO A 128 -13.22 -18.91 12.47
C PRO A 128 -11.89 -19.32 13.11
N CYS A 129 -10.81 -18.65 12.72
CA CYS A 129 -9.47 -19.03 13.19
C CYS A 129 -9.05 -18.34 14.48
N ARG A 130 -9.81 -17.35 14.95
CA ARG A 130 -9.59 -16.64 16.21
C ARG A 130 -10.92 -16.38 16.90
N ASN A 131 -10.93 -16.52 18.21
CA ASN A 131 -12.01 -16.01 19.06
C ASN A 131 -11.62 -14.60 19.53
N ILE A 132 -12.43 -13.59 19.18
CA ILE A 132 -12.17 -12.20 19.53
C ILE A 132 -13.21 -11.74 20.56
N THR A 133 -12.75 -11.45 21.77
CA THR A 133 -13.58 -10.81 22.79
C THR A 133 -13.87 -9.38 22.37
N ASN A 134 -15.13 -8.93 22.50
CA ASN A 134 -15.60 -7.63 22.02
C ASN A 134 -15.37 -7.43 20.52
N GLU A 135 -15.78 -8.42 19.73
CA GLU A 135 -15.59 -8.44 18.29
C GLU A 135 -16.19 -7.19 17.58
N SER A 136 -15.33 -6.53 16.80
CA SER A 136 -15.68 -5.34 16.03
C SER A 136 -16.67 -5.63 14.90
N PRO A 137 -17.49 -4.64 14.48
CA PRO A 137 -18.34 -4.73 13.29
C PRO A 137 -17.60 -5.20 12.04
N VAL A 138 -16.41 -4.66 11.79
CA VAL A 138 -15.56 -5.08 10.66
C VAL A 138 -15.20 -6.56 10.77
N SER A 139 -14.80 -7.03 11.96
CA SER A 139 -14.45 -8.43 12.17
C SER A 139 -15.63 -9.37 11.91
N LYS A 140 -16.84 -8.99 12.33
CA LYS A 140 -18.07 -9.77 12.07
C LYS A 140 -18.39 -9.86 10.59
N LEU A 141 -18.23 -8.73 9.88
CA LEU A 141 -18.54 -8.61 8.45
C LEU A 141 -17.55 -9.39 7.57
N VAL A 142 -16.27 -9.41 7.95
CA VAL A 142 -15.22 -10.06 7.15
C VAL A 142 -15.30 -11.57 7.27
N GLU A 143 -15.64 -12.21 6.16
CA GLU A 143 -15.73 -13.66 6.07
C GLU A 143 -14.43 -14.28 5.58
N HIS A 144 -13.72 -13.58 4.69
CA HIS A 144 -12.47 -14.06 4.11
C HIS A 144 -11.38 -13.00 4.14
N TYR A 145 -10.18 -13.45 4.50
CA TYR A 145 -8.94 -12.69 4.42
C TYR A 145 -8.16 -13.18 3.19
N TYR A 146 -8.01 -12.30 2.21
CA TYR A 146 -7.27 -12.57 0.98
C TYR A 146 -5.86 -11.99 1.11
N HIS A 147 -4.87 -12.87 1.17
CA HIS A 147 -3.46 -12.53 1.08
C HIS A 147 -2.86 -12.95 -0.27
N VAL A 148 -1.56 -12.74 -0.45
CA VAL A 148 -0.79 -13.03 -1.67
C VAL A 148 -1.14 -14.40 -2.30
N THR A 149 -1.21 -15.46 -1.48
CA THR A 149 -1.53 -16.84 -1.93
C THR A 149 -2.98 -17.02 -2.36
N ASP A 150 -3.87 -16.11 -1.99
CA ASP A 150 -5.32 -16.22 -2.16
C ASP A 150 -5.85 -15.31 -3.27
N PHE A 151 -5.01 -14.43 -3.83
CA PHE A 151 -5.45 -13.43 -4.81
C PHE A 151 -5.99 -14.01 -6.12
N TRP A 152 -5.66 -15.27 -6.46
CA TRP A 152 -6.28 -15.95 -7.59
C TRP A 152 -7.79 -16.20 -7.37
N ARG A 153 -8.27 -16.23 -6.12
CA ARG A 153 -9.69 -16.42 -5.75
C ARG A 153 -10.48 -15.12 -5.77
N LEU A 154 -9.83 -13.96 -5.71
CA LEU A 154 -10.50 -12.66 -5.63
C LEU A 154 -11.47 -12.39 -6.80
N PRO A 155 -11.12 -12.68 -8.08
CA PRO A 155 -12.04 -12.47 -9.20
C PRO A 155 -13.34 -13.30 -9.11
N GLU A 156 -13.27 -14.46 -8.47
CA GLU A 156 -14.39 -15.39 -8.30
C GLU A 156 -15.18 -15.16 -7.01
N SER A 157 -14.65 -14.34 -6.10
CA SER A 157 -15.30 -13.98 -4.86
C SER A 157 -16.71 -13.44 -5.08
N LYS A 158 -17.66 -13.83 -4.23
CA LYS A 158 -19.06 -13.36 -4.30
C LYS A 158 -19.38 -12.28 -3.27
N HIS A 159 -18.38 -11.77 -2.54
CA HIS A 159 -18.57 -10.66 -1.62
C HIS A 159 -19.10 -9.44 -2.37
N LYS A 160 -20.12 -8.77 -1.80
CA LYS A 160 -20.60 -7.47 -2.28
C LYS A 160 -19.69 -6.32 -1.87
N SER A 161 -18.91 -6.53 -0.81
CA SER A 161 -18.04 -5.51 -0.24
C SER A 161 -16.60 -6.01 -0.09
N PHE A 162 -15.63 -5.12 -0.24
CA PHE A 162 -14.22 -5.39 0.03
C PHE A 162 -13.66 -4.32 0.94
N ILE A 163 -12.81 -4.72 1.89
CA ILE A 163 -12.02 -3.81 2.72
C ILE A 163 -10.56 -3.99 2.30
N VAL A 164 -9.94 -2.95 1.76
CA VAL A 164 -8.59 -3.01 1.21
C VAL A 164 -7.63 -2.21 2.09
N SER A 165 -6.56 -2.83 2.58
CA SER A 165 -5.50 -2.09 3.27
C SER A 165 -4.55 -1.45 2.27
N VAL A 166 -4.33 -0.14 2.39
CA VAL A 166 -3.47 0.63 1.49
C VAL A 166 -2.42 1.42 2.27
N ARG A 167 -1.40 1.89 1.55
CA ARG A 167 -0.29 2.70 2.02
C ARG A 167 0.23 3.52 0.86
N ASP A 168 0.73 4.72 1.15
CA ASP A 168 1.46 5.55 0.18
C ASP A 168 2.48 4.69 -0.62
N PRO A 169 2.41 4.68 -1.96
CA PRO A 169 3.26 3.84 -2.82
C PRO A 169 4.76 3.94 -2.53
N PHE A 170 5.28 5.14 -2.28
CA PHE A 170 6.70 5.33 -1.95
C PHE A 170 7.06 4.60 -0.66
N ASP A 171 6.31 4.87 0.40
CA ASP A 171 6.52 4.25 1.71
C ASP A 171 6.35 2.73 1.70
N ARG A 172 5.40 2.23 0.91
CA ARG A 172 5.17 0.81 0.71
C ARG A 172 6.37 0.15 0.05
N THR A 173 6.91 0.74 -1.01
CA THR A 173 8.11 0.25 -1.72
C THR A 173 9.32 0.20 -0.79
N VAL A 174 9.58 1.29 -0.06
CA VAL A 174 10.65 1.34 0.96
C VAL A 174 10.45 0.23 1.99
N SER A 175 9.24 0.08 2.51
CA SER A 175 8.91 -0.96 3.49
C SER A 175 9.11 -2.38 2.94
N ALA A 176 8.77 -2.63 1.66
CA ALA A 176 8.91 -3.94 1.03
C ALA A 176 10.38 -4.34 0.84
N LEU A 177 11.19 -3.44 0.28
CA LEU A 177 12.62 -3.68 0.06
C LEU A 177 13.36 -3.94 1.38
N LEU A 178 13.14 -3.08 2.38
CA LEU A 178 13.81 -3.21 3.66
C LEU A 178 13.35 -4.41 4.48
N TYR A 179 12.11 -4.87 4.30
CA TYR A 179 11.59 -6.04 5.01
C TYR A 179 12.25 -7.33 4.55
N HIS A 180 12.48 -7.47 3.25
CA HIS A 180 13.06 -8.67 2.66
C HIS A 180 14.59 -8.66 2.64
N HIS A 181 15.23 -7.54 2.98
CA HIS A 181 16.68 -7.47 3.07
C HIS A 181 17.19 -8.48 4.11
N PRO A 182 18.10 -9.41 3.76
CA PRO A 182 18.53 -10.50 4.65
C PRO A 182 19.05 -10.02 6.01
N GLU A 183 19.79 -8.91 6.03
CA GLU A 183 20.32 -8.34 7.28
C GLU A 183 19.22 -7.77 8.18
N ASN A 184 18.19 -7.16 7.59
CA ASN A 184 17.06 -6.64 8.35
C ASN A 184 16.17 -7.79 8.83
N ALA A 185 15.94 -8.79 7.98
CA ALA A 185 15.22 -10.00 8.34
C ALA A 185 15.86 -10.69 9.56
N LYS A 186 17.20 -10.74 9.61
CA LYS A 186 17.95 -11.22 10.78
C LYS A 186 17.69 -10.35 12.03
N ALA A 187 17.71 -9.03 11.90
CA ALA A 187 17.45 -8.11 13.02
C ALA A 187 16.03 -8.26 13.61
N TYR A 188 15.06 -8.64 12.77
CA TYR A 188 13.68 -8.92 13.16
C TYR A 188 13.42 -10.39 13.55
N ASP A 189 14.44 -11.26 13.51
CA ASP A 189 14.33 -12.71 13.68
C ASP A 189 13.23 -13.34 12.79
N LEU A 190 13.20 -12.94 11.51
CA LEU A 190 12.24 -13.46 10.54
C LEU A 190 12.74 -14.77 9.96
N LYS A 191 11.85 -15.76 9.93
CA LYS A 191 12.05 -16.97 9.12
C LYS A 191 11.77 -16.64 7.67
N LEU A 192 12.82 -16.55 6.87
CA LEU A 192 12.71 -16.39 5.42
C LEU A 192 12.25 -17.71 4.80
N GLY A 193 11.39 -17.62 3.78
CA GLY A 193 11.09 -18.75 2.91
C GLY A 193 12.37 -19.27 2.23
N ARG A 194 12.38 -20.54 1.80
CA ARG A 194 13.45 -21.17 1.01
C ARG A 194 13.92 -20.30 -0.15
N LYS A 195 12.99 -19.70 -0.92
CA LYS A 195 13.36 -18.87 -2.08
C LYS A 195 14.10 -17.61 -1.65
N HIS A 196 13.64 -16.95 -0.59
CA HIS A 196 14.29 -15.78 -0.02
C HIS A 196 15.61 -16.12 0.69
N ALA A 197 15.71 -17.27 1.36
CA ALA A 197 16.94 -17.73 1.97
C ALA A 197 18.01 -18.03 0.91
N HIS A 198 17.63 -18.59 -0.24
CA HIS A 198 18.54 -18.90 -1.33
C HIS A 198 18.92 -17.68 -2.17
N PHE A 199 17.93 -16.96 -2.73
CA PHE A 199 18.19 -15.85 -3.64
C PHE A 199 18.36 -14.50 -2.95
N GLY A 200 17.88 -14.34 -1.71
CA GLY A 200 17.96 -13.07 -0.98
C GLY A 200 19.39 -12.55 -0.85
N PRO A 201 20.36 -13.36 -0.38
CA PRO A 201 21.76 -12.93 -0.32
C PRO A 201 22.34 -12.53 -1.69
N LEU A 202 21.93 -13.18 -2.78
CA LEU A 202 22.39 -12.84 -4.13
C LEU A 202 21.77 -11.52 -4.61
N VAL A 203 20.45 -11.39 -4.51
CA VAL A 203 19.72 -10.21 -4.99
C VAL A 203 20.07 -8.97 -4.16
N TYR A 204 19.98 -9.08 -2.84
CA TYR A 204 20.23 -7.94 -1.95
C TYR A 204 21.73 -7.73 -1.72
N GLY A 205 22.58 -8.75 -1.76
CA GLY A 205 24.02 -8.57 -1.64
C GLY A 205 24.65 -7.96 -2.90
N THR A 206 24.22 -8.42 -4.08
CA THR A 206 24.81 -7.99 -5.37
C THR A 206 24.12 -6.77 -5.95
N CYS A 207 22.78 -6.80 -6.08
CA CYS A 207 22.05 -5.74 -6.76
C CYS A 207 21.55 -4.64 -5.81
N PHE A 208 20.95 -5.01 -4.68
CA PHE A 208 20.20 -4.08 -3.81
C PHE A 208 20.70 -4.01 -2.37
N PRO A 209 22.01 -3.74 -2.13
CA PRO A 209 22.57 -3.72 -0.76
C PRO A 209 22.03 -2.59 0.09
N THR A 210 21.50 -1.53 -0.54
CA THR A 210 20.84 -0.42 0.13
C THR A 210 19.64 0.05 -0.68
N LEU A 211 18.74 0.81 -0.05
CA LEU A 211 17.66 1.48 -0.75
C LEU A 211 18.21 2.45 -1.82
N GLU A 212 19.32 3.13 -1.53
CA GLU A 212 19.99 4.02 -2.48
C GLU A 212 20.51 3.25 -3.71
N ALA A 213 21.17 2.11 -3.52
CA ALA A 213 21.67 1.30 -4.62
C ALA A 213 20.54 0.83 -5.55
N PHE A 214 19.42 0.38 -4.95
CA PHE A 214 18.21 0.07 -5.72
C PHE A 214 17.68 1.29 -6.48
N ALA A 215 17.61 2.46 -5.84
CA ALA A 215 17.11 3.68 -6.45
C ALA A 215 17.96 4.13 -7.65
N GLN A 216 19.29 3.98 -7.55
CA GLN A 216 20.22 4.41 -8.59
C GLN A 216 20.10 3.59 -9.88
N LEU A 217 19.68 2.33 -9.78
CA LEU A 217 19.42 1.41 -10.90
C LEU A 217 18.11 1.70 -11.66
N LEU A 218 17.23 2.54 -11.09
CA LEU A 218 15.99 2.92 -11.75
C LEU A 218 16.23 4.00 -12.80
N TYR A 219 15.61 3.84 -13.97
CA TYR A 219 15.56 4.89 -14.96
C TYR A 219 14.81 6.11 -14.37
N GLY A 220 15.35 7.31 -14.59
CA GLY A 220 14.72 8.57 -14.19
C GLY A 220 13.49 8.93 -15.05
N ASN A 221 12.66 7.96 -15.40
CA ASN A 221 11.46 8.11 -16.21
C ASN A 221 10.34 7.19 -15.71
N ALA A 222 9.13 7.35 -16.27
CA ALA A 222 7.95 6.57 -15.89
C ALA A 222 7.74 5.30 -16.74
N SER A 223 8.75 4.86 -17.50
CA SER A 223 8.64 3.67 -18.34
C SER A 223 8.41 2.43 -17.48
N THR A 224 7.41 1.63 -17.84
CA THR A 224 7.11 0.35 -17.16
C THR A 224 7.61 -0.86 -17.95
N THR A 225 8.31 -0.61 -19.06
CA THR A 225 8.90 -1.63 -19.93
C THR A 225 10.25 -2.03 -19.37
N CYS A 226 10.31 -3.22 -18.78
CA CYS A 226 11.54 -3.79 -18.24
C CYS A 226 12.02 -4.91 -19.16
N ASN A 227 13.29 -4.87 -19.56
CA ASN A 227 13.93 -5.92 -20.32
C ASN A 227 14.42 -7.06 -19.40
N TYR A 228 13.53 -7.61 -18.58
CA TYR A 228 13.86 -8.66 -17.62
C TYR A 228 13.23 -9.99 -18.05
N PRO A 229 13.99 -11.10 -18.12
CA PRO A 229 13.45 -12.40 -18.48
C PRO A 229 12.51 -12.91 -17.37
N TYR A 230 11.20 -12.81 -17.61
CA TYR A 230 10.18 -13.17 -16.64
C TYR A 230 10.07 -14.70 -16.48
N SER A 231 10.88 -15.27 -15.59
CA SER A 231 10.67 -16.64 -15.11
C SER A 231 10.03 -16.62 -13.72
N GLN A 232 9.09 -17.55 -13.46
CA GLN A 232 8.50 -17.68 -12.13
C GLN A 232 9.48 -18.32 -11.13
N GLY A 233 10.34 -19.22 -11.61
CA GLY A 233 11.22 -20.06 -10.78
C GLY A 233 12.67 -19.58 -10.65
N SER A 234 13.16 -18.69 -11.51
CA SER A 234 14.55 -18.23 -11.43
C SER A 234 14.66 -16.71 -11.29
N ILE A 235 15.80 -16.26 -10.78
CA ILE A 235 16.16 -14.85 -10.72
C ILE A 235 17.47 -14.70 -11.48
N VAL A 236 17.49 -13.78 -12.42
CA VAL A 236 18.69 -13.42 -13.18
C VAL A 236 19.28 -12.19 -12.50
N VAL A 237 20.44 -12.36 -11.86
CA VAL A 237 21.11 -11.31 -11.08
C VAL A 237 22.17 -10.59 -11.92
N ASP A 238 22.40 -11.02 -13.17
CA ASP A 238 23.41 -10.44 -14.07
C ASP A 238 23.05 -9.03 -14.58
N ASP A 239 21.75 -8.67 -14.55
CA ASP A 239 21.25 -7.36 -14.96
C ASP A 239 20.40 -6.74 -13.83
N CYS A 240 21.09 -6.05 -12.92
CA CYS A 240 20.47 -5.41 -11.77
C CYS A 240 19.53 -4.25 -12.14
N GLU A 241 19.74 -3.57 -13.27
CA GLU A 241 18.86 -2.50 -13.76
C GLU A 241 17.51 -3.08 -14.21
N ALA A 242 17.55 -4.12 -15.06
CA ALA A 242 16.35 -4.81 -15.50
C ALA A 242 15.60 -5.44 -14.31
N LEU A 243 16.32 -6.02 -13.35
CA LEU A 243 15.72 -6.57 -12.12
C LEU A 243 15.08 -5.48 -11.26
N ALA A 244 15.71 -4.30 -11.08
CA ALA A 244 15.15 -3.19 -10.31
C ALA A 244 13.85 -2.68 -10.94
N CYS A 245 13.85 -2.47 -12.26
CA CYS A 245 12.66 -2.12 -13.03
C CYS A 245 11.57 -3.19 -12.84
N ALA A 246 11.90 -4.47 -13.03
CA ALA A 246 10.93 -5.55 -12.90
C ALA A 246 10.37 -5.67 -11.48
N ALA A 247 11.19 -5.41 -10.45
CA ALA A 247 10.78 -5.42 -9.06
C ALA A 247 9.76 -4.31 -8.76
N ILE A 248 10.08 -3.05 -9.08
CA ILE A 248 9.22 -1.90 -8.73
C ILE A 248 7.90 -1.88 -9.50
N HIS A 249 7.89 -2.38 -10.74
CA HIS A 249 6.68 -2.46 -11.55
C HIS A 249 5.89 -3.76 -11.35
N GLY A 250 6.25 -4.55 -10.33
CA GLY A 250 5.53 -5.77 -9.96
C GLY A 250 5.55 -6.86 -11.03
N ARG A 251 6.68 -6.99 -11.74
CA ARG A 251 6.89 -7.98 -12.78
C ARG A 251 7.73 -9.18 -12.34
N ALA A 252 8.49 -9.05 -11.25
CA ALA A 252 9.28 -10.14 -10.68
C ALA A 252 8.61 -10.72 -9.42
N ARG A 253 8.11 -11.95 -9.50
CA ARG A 253 7.36 -12.63 -8.40
C ARG A 253 8.16 -12.82 -7.11
N PHE A 254 9.49 -12.85 -7.19
CA PHE A 254 10.34 -12.92 -6.00
C PHE A 254 10.02 -11.80 -4.99
N PHE A 255 9.74 -10.60 -5.49
CA PHE A 255 9.32 -9.49 -4.65
C PHE A 255 7.81 -9.53 -4.43
N SER A 256 7.29 -10.55 -3.75
CA SER A 256 5.83 -10.78 -3.60
C SER A 256 5.09 -9.53 -3.11
N HIS A 257 5.67 -8.82 -2.14
CA HIS A 257 5.13 -7.56 -1.61
C HIS A 257 5.12 -6.39 -2.59
N MET A 258 5.88 -6.42 -3.69
CA MET A 258 5.83 -5.44 -4.79
C MET A 258 5.12 -6.00 -6.04
N PHE A 259 5.11 -7.32 -6.23
CA PHE A 259 4.46 -8.00 -7.36
C PHE A 259 2.95 -7.75 -7.36
N PHE A 260 2.31 -7.91 -6.21
CA PHE A 260 0.88 -7.61 -6.05
C PHE A 260 0.68 -6.15 -5.67
N ASN A 261 1.02 -5.27 -6.60
CA ASN A 261 0.87 -3.82 -6.50
C ASN A 261 -0.58 -3.37 -6.79
N TYR A 262 -0.89 -2.09 -6.56
CA TYR A 262 -2.25 -1.57 -6.72
C TYR A 262 -2.76 -1.74 -8.15
N ARG A 263 -1.90 -1.57 -9.15
CA ARG A 263 -2.23 -1.84 -10.56
C ARG A 263 -2.68 -3.28 -10.78
N ASN A 264 -1.95 -4.25 -10.23
CA ASN A 264 -2.29 -5.66 -10.35
C ASN A 264 -3.63 -5.97 -9.66
N ILE A 265 -3.80 -5.49 -8.42
CA ILE A 265 -4.99 -5.74 -7.61
C ILE A 265 -6.23 -5.14 -8.25
N LEU A 266 -6.21 -3.85 -8.59
CA LEU A 266 -7.34 -3.17 -9.23
C LEU A 266 -7.64 -3.72 -10.62
N GLY A 267 -6.61 -3.95 -11.43
CA GLY A 267 -6.78 -4.27 -12.85
C GLY A 267 -7.14 -5.74 -13.10
N THR A 268 -6.79 -6.64 -12.19
CA THR A 268 -6.92 -8.09 -12.46
C THR A 268 -7.52 -8.92 -11.34
N LYS A 269 -7.59 -8.42 -10.09
CA LYS A 269 -7.98 -9.22 -8.93
C LYS A 269 -9.32 -8.82 -8.36
N LEU A 270 -9.53 -7.54 -8.11
CA LEU A 270 -10.81 -7.06 -7.59
C LEU A 270 -11.90 -7.17 -8.68
N PRO A 271 -13.09 -7.73 -8.38
CA PRO A 271 -14.16 -7.93 -9.35
C PRO A 271 -14.93 -6.63 -9.62
N MET A 272 -14.23 -5.57 -10.05
CA MET A 272 -14.77 -4.21 -10.23
C MET A 272 -15.94 -4.14 -11.23
N GLN A 273 -16.04 -5.09 -12.17
CA GLN A 273 -17.15 -5.22 -13.11
C GLN A 273 -18.52 -5.42 -12.43
N ARG A 274 -18.55 -5.91 -11.18
CA ARG A 274 -19.77 -6.07 -10.38
C ARG A 274 -20.08 -4.85 -9.53
N GLN A 275 -19.25 -3.81 -9.60
CA GLN A 275 -19.34 -2.58 -8.80
C GLN A 275 -19.48 -2.89 -7.30
N PRO A 276 -18.55 -3.67 -6.70
CA PRO A 276 -18.62 -3.94 -5.27
C PRO A 276 -18.40 -2.66 -4.47
N THR A 277 -18.93 -2.62 -3.25
CA THR A 277 -18.62 -1.55 -2.30
C THR A 277 -17.18 -1.74 -1.82
N VAL A 278 -16.33 -0.75 -2.05
CA VAL A 278 -14.93 -0.80 -1.59
C VAL A 278 -14.79 0.11 -0.39
N TYR A 279 -14.18 -0.40 0.66
CA TYR A 279 -13.69 0.36 1.80
C TYR A 279 -12.18 0.31 1.84
N VAL A 280 -11.55 1.37 2.32
CA VAL A 280 -10.10 1.47 2.41
C VAL A 280 -9.67 1.80 3.83
N ILE A 281 -8.60 1.15 4.29
CA ILE A 281 -7.88 1.52 5.52
C ILE A 281 -6.46 1.92 5.11
N ARG A 282 -6.10 3.19 5.33
CA ARG A 282 -4.78 3.75 4.99
C ARG A 282 -3.82 3.56 6.16
N GLN A 283 -2.62 3.07 5.87
CA GLN A 283 -1.59 2.86 6.89
C GLN A 283 -1.18 4.15 7.62
N GLU A 284 -1.22 5.30 6.92
CA GLU A 284 -0.87 6.62 7.46
C GLU A 284 -1.90 7.13 8.48
N ARG A 285 -3.14 6.64 8.39
CA ARG A 285 -4.29 7.01 9.23
C ARG A 285 -5.00 5.76 9.76
N PHE A 286 -4.19 4.75 10.10
CA PHE A 286 -4.65 3.39 10.34
C PHE A 286 -5.76 3.33 11.38
N TRP A 287 -5.54 3.99 12.52
CA TRP A 287 -6.51 3.97 13.61
C TRP A 287 -7.74 4.76 13.21
N GLU A 288 -7.60 5.98 12.74
CA GLU A 288 -8.70 6.83 12.31
C GLU A 288 -9.62 6.11 11.32
N ASP A 289 -9.06 5.49 10.28
CA ASP A 289 -9.81 4.76 9.28
C ASP A 289 -10.47 3.49 9.86
N TRP A 290 -9.78 2.76 10.76
CA TRP A 290 -10.37 1.62 11.48
C TRP A 290 -11.56 2.03 12.35
N LYS A 291 -11.43 3.14 13.10
CA LYS A 291 -12.49 3.66 13.96
C LYS A 291 -13.69 4.10 13.13
N HIS A 292 -13.44 4.88 12.07
CA HIS A 292 -14.47 5.39 11.19
C HIS A 292 -15.25 4.27 10.51
N LEU A 293 -14.54 3.26 9.97
CA LEU A 293 -15.19 2.13 9.30
C LEU A 293 -16.08 1.32 10.24
N ASN A 294 -15.62 1.03 11.47
CA ASN A 294 -16.46 0.33 12.46
C ASN A 294 -17.70 1.14 12.83
N GLN A 295 -17.59 2.46 12.99
CA GLN A 295 -18.74 3.34 13.26
C GLN A 295 -19.72 3.38 12.08
N LEU A 296 -19.22 3.43 10.85
CA LEU A 296 -20.03 3.40 9.63
C LEU A 296 -20.88 2.12 9.55
N LEU A 297 -20.25 0.97 9.81
CA LEU A 297 -20.92 -0.33 9.79
C LEU A 297 -21.93 -0.48 10.93
N LEU A 298 -21.64 0.00 12.15
CA LEU A 298 -22.61 0.02 13.26
C LEU A 298 -23.88 0.78 12.92
N ARG A 299 -23.74 1.98 12.35
CA ARG A 299 -24.90 2.81 11.95
C ARG A 299 -25.75 2.11 10.89
N SER A 300 -25.11 1.39 9.97
CA SER A 300 -25.81 0.63 8.93
C SER A 300 -26.63 -0.54 9.51
N GLU A 301 -26.11 -1.21 10.54
CA GLU A 301 -26.84 -2.27 11.25
C GLU A 301 -28.02 -1.70 12.06
N ASP A 302 -27.80 -0.59 12.78
CA ASP A 302 -28.84 0.07 13.58
C ASP A 302 -30.00 0.51 12.67
N ALA A 303 -29.70 1.15 11.54
CA ALA A 303 -30.71 1.56 10.55
C ALA A 303 -31.50 0.39 9.93
N ALA A 304 -30.89 -0.81 9.85
CA ALA A 304 -31.56 -2.02 9.39
C ALA A 304 -32.46 -2.65 10.48
N LYS A 305 -32.08 -2.52 11.76
CA LYS A 305 -32.84 -3.03 12.92
C LYS A 305 -34.03 -2.14 13.28
N ASP A 306 -33.90 -0.83 13.18
CA ASP A 306 -35.01 0.10 13.44
C ASP A 306 -36.23 -0.19 12.54
N LYS A 307 -35.98 -0.65 11.31
CA LYS A 307 -37.03 -1.11 10.38
C LYS A 307 -37.73 -2.40 10.81
N LYS A 308 -37.12 -3.19 11.69
CA LYS A 308 -37.63 -4.50 12.15
C LYS A 308 -38.18 -4.46 13.58
N GLY A 309 -38.14 -3.31 14.27
CA GLY A 309 -38.75 -3.13 15.59
C GLY A 309 -38.13 -3.97 16.72
N SER A 310 -36.94 -4.55 16.53
CA SER A 310 -36.28 -5.35 17.56
C SER A 310 -35.36 -4.48 18.41
N GLY A 311 -35.77 -4.22 19.66
CA GLY A 311 -35.01 -3.48 20.68
C GLY A 311 -33.77 -4.24 21.18
N GLY A 312 -32.82 -4.53 20.28
CA GLY A 312 -31.59 -5.23 20.59
C GLY A 312 -30.67 -4.40 21.48
N VAL A 313 -30.13 -5.03 22.52
CA VAL A 313 -29.12 -4.45 23.41
C VAL A 313 -27.90 -4.02 22.59
N ARG A 314 -27.55 -2.73 22.68
CA ARG A 314 -26.39 -2.16 21.99
C ARG A 314 -25.12 -2.70 22.65
N GLY A 315 -24.38 -3.56 21.96
CA GLY A 315 -23.07 -4.01 22.44
C GLY A 315 -22.11 -2.82 22.48
N ASP A 316 -21.51 -2.58 23.65
CA ASP A 316 -20.56 -1.48 23.88
C ASP A 316 -19.18 -1.87 23.32
N TYR A 317 -19.02 -1.76 22.01
CA TYR A 317 -17.71 -1.92 21.37
C TYR A 317 -16.89 -0.63 21.56
N ASP A 318 -15.95 -0.65 22.51
CA ASP A 318 -14.99 0.44 22.72
C ASP A 318 -13.83 0.34 21.73
N VAL A 319 -13.94 1.13 20.66
CA VAL A 319 -12.94 1.26 19.61
C VAL A 319 -11.56 1.70 20.15
N ASN A 320 -11.50 2.44 21.26
CA ASN A 320 -10.22 2.90 21.83
C ASN A 320 -9.46 1.77 22.52
N ASP A 321 -10.14 0.69 22.90
CA ASP A 321 -9.49 -0.46 23.53
C ASP A 321 -8.55 -1.18 22.57
N ASP A 322 -8.96 -1.33 21.31
CA ASP A 322 -8.11 -1.91 20.25
C ASP A 322 -6.81 -1.11 20.09
N GLU A 323 -6.90 0.22 19.97
CA GLU A 323 -5.73 1.07 19.78
C GLU A 323 -4.72 0.93 20.93
N ARG A 324 -5.20 0.89 22.19
CA ARG A 324 -4.33 0.70 23.36
C ARG A 324 -3.64 -0.66 23.35
N ARG A 325 -4.38 -1.73 23.09
CA ARG A 325 -3.86 -3.11 23.06
C ARG A 325 -2.73 -3.25 22.03
N TYR A 326 -2.95 -2.75 20.82
CA TYR A 326 -1.99 -2.88 19.72
C TYR A 326 -0.72 -2.06 19.88
N LYS A 327 -0.81 -0.86 20.45
CA LYS A 327 0.37 -0.02 20.70
C LYS A 327 1.39 -0.71 21.61
N VAL A 328 0.93 -1.54 22.54
CA VAL A 328 1.79 -2.31 23.44
C VAL A 328 2.44 -3.49 22.71
N GLU A 329 1.68 -4.24 21.92
CA GLU A 329 2.14 -5.47 21.27
C GLU A 329 3.19 -5.24 20.17
N ARG A 330 3.12 -4.09 19.47
CA ARG A 330 3.96 -3.81 18.29
C ARG A 330 5.06 -2.80 18.53
N ASN A 331 5.55 -2.73 19.77
CA ASN A 331 6.65 -1.85 20.05
C ASN A 331 7.96 -2.36 19.42
N VAL A 332 8.34 -1.76 18.29
CA VAL A 332 9.62 -2.01 17.60
C VAL A 332 10.70 -1.01 18.00
N THR A 333 10.44 -0.12 18.96
CA THR A 333 11.46 0.82 19.46
C THR A 333 12.61 0.02 20.06
N GLY A 334 13.80 0.15 19.50
CA GLY A 334 15.00 -0.56 19.95
C GLY A 334 15.54 -1.58 18.95
N ILE A 335 14.75 -1.99 17.95
CA ILE A 335 15.27 -2.82 16.87
C ILE A 335 16.13 -1.95 15.95
N ARG A 336 17.44 -2.21 15.95
CA ARG A 336 18.37 -1.58 15.01
C ARG A 336 18.48 -2.46 13.78
N VAL A 337 18.14 -1.90 12.63
CA VAL A 337 18.26 -2.56 11.33
C VAL A 337 19.55 -2.12 10.65
N ALA A 338 20.20 -3.03 9.92
CA ALA A 338 21.47 -2.77 9.26
C ALA A 338 21.28 -1.88 8.02
N VAL A 339 20.23 -2.14 7.24
CA VAL A 339 19.87 -1.35 6.07
C VAL A 339 18.74 -0.40 6.41
N THR A 340 19.02 0.89 6.28
CA THR A 340 18.14 1.98 6.71
C THR A 340 17.19 2.44 5.58
N ARG A 341 16.31 3.38 5.92
CA ARG A 341 15.39 4.03 4.97
C ARG A 341 16.05 5.18 4.20
N ASP A 342 17.36 5.36 4.34
CA ASP A 342 18.06 6.51 3.80
C ASP A 342 18.16 6.40 2.27
N VAL A 343 17.81 7.50 1.60
CA VAL A 343 17.86 7.63 0.15
C VAL A 343 18.13 9.10 -0.17
N SER A 344 18.99 9.35 -1.12
CA SER A 344 19.31 10.70 -1.60
C SER A 344 18.10 11.35 -2.26
N THR A 345 18.14 12.66 -2.44
CA THR A 345 17.10 13.39 -3.18
C THR A 345 16.95 12.87 -4.61
N ASP A 346 18.06 12.52 -5.27
CA ASP A 346 18.05 11.94 -6.61
C ASP A 346 17.47 10.52 -6.61
N GLY A 347 17.89 9.66 -5.68
CA GLY A 347 17.33 8.31 -5.52
C GLY A 347 15.83 8.35 -5.25
N ARG A 348 15.38 9.26 -4.36
CA ARG A 348 13.94 9.49 -4.11
C ARG A 348 13.21 9.89 -5.39
N ARG A 349 13.77 10.83 -6.17
CA ARG A 349 13.20 11.26 -7.45
C ARG A 349 13.05 10.09 -8.42
N LYS A 350 14.06 9.24 -8.57
CA LYS A 350 14.02 8.05 -9.44
C LYS A 350 12.94 7.05 -9.00
N ILE A 351 12.86 6.75 -7.70
CA ILE A 351 11.79 5.90 -7.15
C ILE A 351 10.42 6.50 -7.45
N CYS A 352 10.21 7.79 -7.20
CA CYS A 352 8.93 8.44 -7.45
C CYS A 352 8.51 8.37 -8.92
N LEU A 353 9.42 8.64 -9.87
CA LEU A 353 9.13 8.55 -11.30
C LEU A 353 8.73 7.13 -11.71
N ALA A 354 9.44 6.11 -11.21
CA ALA A 354 9.09 4.71 -11.44
C ALA A 354 7.74 4.32 -10.81
N LEU A 355 7.34 4.97 -9.69
CA LEU A 355 6.07 4.72 -9.03
C LEU A 355 4.89 5.50 -9.63
N LYS A 356 5.07 6.32 -10.67
CA LYS A 356 3.98 7.14 -11.24
C LYS A 356 2.69 6.34 -11.50
N THR A 357 2.79 5.25 -12.25
CA THR A 357 1.62 4.40 -12.56
C THR A 357 1.04 3.67 -11.35
N GLU A 358 1.82 3.47 -10.30
CA GLU A 358 1.35 2.90 -9.04
C GLU A 358 0.60 3.94 -8.21
N TYR A 359 1.02 5.22 -8.23
CA TYR A 359 0.27 6.33 -7.65
C TYR A 359 -1.08 6.54 -8.35
N GLU A 360 -1.12 6.49 -9.67
CA GLU A 360 -2.38 6.56 -10.44
C GLU A 360 -3.35 5.45 -10.00
N ALA A 361 -2.87 4.22 -9.84
CA ALA A 361 -3.68 3.11 -9.33
C ALA A 361 -4.08 3.28 -7.86
N TYR A 362 -3.19 3.79 -7.01
CA TYR A 362 -3.47 4.09 -5.61
C TYR A 362 -4.62 5.10 -5.47
N PHE A 363 -4.55 6.24 -6.17
CA PHE A 363 -5.59 7.26 -6.11
C PHE A 363 -6.91 6.78 -6.73
N LYS A 364 -6.85 6.02 -7.82
CA LYS A 364 -8.04 5.38 -8.38
C LYS A 364 -8.72 4.42 -7.38
N LEU A 365 -7.94 3.68 -6.60
CA LEU A 365 -8.50 2.83 -5.52
C LEU A 365 -9.15 3.67 -4.42
N LEU A 366 -8.53 4.79 -4.03
CA LEU A 366 -9.11 5.72 -3.04
C LEU A 366 -10.41 6.34 -3.55
N GLN A 367 -10.50 6.69 -4.83
CA GLN A 367 -11.72 7.24 -5.44
C GLN A 367 -12.88 6.23 -5.46
N TYR A 368 -12.59 4.93 -5.58
CA TYR A 368 -13.60 3.89 -5.47
C TYR A 368 -14.04 3.63 -4.02
N ALA A 369 -13.29 4.11 -3.03
CA ALA A 369 -13.56 3.82 -1.64
C ALA A 369 -14.73 4.65 -1.11
N THR A 370 -15.72 4.00 -0.53
CA THR A 370 -16.94 4.62 0.01
C THR A 370 -16.67 5.44 1.29
N ASN A 371 -15.60 5.14 2.01
CA ASN A 371 -15.24 5.77 3.28
C ASN A 371 -14.09 6.79 3.17
N ILE A 372 -13.79 7.29 1.97
CA ILE A 372 -12.79 8.33 1.75
C ILE A 372 -13.50 9.52 1.11
N HIS A 373 -13.60 10.64 1.84
CA HIS A 373 -14.21 11.88 1.35
C HIS A 373 -13.16 12.87 0.86
N ASP A 374 -13.61 13.99 0.26
CA ASP A 374 -12.75 14.99 -0.39
C ASP A 374 -11.62 15.50 0.53
N VAL A 375 -11.93 15.78 1.80
CA VAL A 375 -10.94 16.25 2.78
C VAL A 375 -9.87 15.17 3.04
N GLU A 376 -10.26 13.90 3.09
CA GLU A 376 -9.34 12.79 3.29
C GLU A 376 -8.52 12.48 2.04
N MET A 377 -9.12 12.67 0.86
CA MET A 377 -8.44 12.59 -0.42
C MET A 377 -7.37 13.68 -0.53
N GLU A 378 -7.70 14.93 -0.18
CA GLU A 378 -6.76 16.05 -0.20
C GLU A 378 -5.56 15.78 0.73
N GLN A 379 -5.81 15.21 1.92
CA GLN A 379 -4.73 14.80 2.81
C GLN A 379 -3.82 13.72 2.19
N CYS A 380 -4.38 12.75 1.47
CA CYS A 380 -3.59 11.78 0.72
C CYS A 380 -2.75 12.44 -0.39
N VAL A 381 -3.32 13.40 -1.12
CA VAL A 381 -2.62 14.20 -2.13
C VAL A 381 -1.45 14.99 -1.51
N GLN A 382 -1.67 15.65 -0.38
CA GLN A 382 -0.64 16.41 0.33
C GLN A 382 0.49 15.50 0.85
N VAL A 383 0.16 14.31 1.36
CA VAL A 383 1.17 13.32 1.79
C VAL A 383 2.02 12.85 0.59
N ALA A 384 1.37 12.46 -0.51
CA ALA A 384 2.05 12.01 -1.71
C ALA A 384 2.92 13.11 -2.33
N SER A 385 2.41 14.34 -2.42
CA SER A 385 3.13 15.48 -3.00
C SER A 385 4.38 15.86 -2.20
N ARG A 386 4.32 15.80 -0.87
CA ARG A 386 5.51 16.03 -0.02
C ARG A 386 6.58 14.95 -0.19
N LYS A 387 6.19 13.71 -0.45
CA LYS A 387 7.12 12.59 -0.63
C LYS A 387 7.69 12.53 -2.05
N CYS A 388 6.85 12.81 -3.04
CA CYS A 388 7.18 12.73 -4.46
C CYS A 388 6.86 14.05 -5.19
N PRO A 389 7.56 15.16 -4.86
CA PRO A 389 7.25 16.48 -5.41
C PRO A 389 7.51 16.63 -6.91
N ILE A 390 8.19 15.66 -7.53
CA ILE A 390 8.41 15.62 -8.99
C ILE A 390 7.18 15.11 -9.76
N LEU A 391 6.26 14.45 -9.07
CA LEU A 391 5.01 13.99 -9.65
C LEU A 391 3.97 15.08 -9.52
N ASP A 392 3.23 15.32 -10.60
CA ASP A 392 2.00 16.09 -10.57
C ASP A 392 0.89 15.21 -10.00
N ILE A 393 0.80 15.12 -8.68
CA ILE A 393 -0.16 14.27 -7.97
C ILE A 393 -1.60 14.79 -8.14
N GLU A 394 -1.77 16.11 -8.23
CA GLU A 394 -3.09 16.73 -8.37
C GLU A 394 -3.77 16.29 -9.66
N SER A 395 -3.04 16.12 -10.77
CA SER A 395 -3.61 15.59 -12.02
C SER A 395 -3.90 14.09 -12.02
N MET A 396 -3.51 13.35 -10.98
CA MET A 396 -3.79 11.91 -10.83
C MET A 396 -5.08 11.62 -10.08
N VAL A 397 -5.66 12.62 -9.41
CA VAL A 397 -6.97 12.58 -8.75
C VAL A 397 -7.98 13.23 -9.69
#